data_AF-W8YH12-F1
#
_entry.id   AF-W8YH12-F1
#
_cell.length_a   1.000
_cell.length_b   1.000
_cell.length_c   1.000
_cell.angle_alpha   90.00
_cell.angle_beta   90.00
_cell.angle_gamma   90.00
#
_symmetry.space_group_name_H-M   'P 1'
#
loop_
_entity.id
_entity.type
_entity.pdbx_description
1 polymer ?
#
loop_
_entity_poly.entity_id
_entity_poly.type
_entity_poly.pdbx_seq_one_letter_code
_entity_poly.pdbx_strand_id
1 'polypeptide(L)'
;MKKRKYPVTAPSGRQYEVTVKRNYAVLGAYSLDFEVARFEERKSFRRMKSVRIIEESTRYWERAVIDVVETAKALVERVDERLDADARRNESFDAFDRWDGVI
;
A
#
# COMPACT_ATOMS: atom_id res chain seq x y z
N MET A 1 1.03 6.42 -21.66
CA MET A 1 -0.16 6.52 -20.78
C MET A 1 0.21 7.28 -19.52
N LYS A 2 -0.54 8.34 -19.14
CA LYS A 2 -0.28 9.13 -17.93
C LYS A 2 -0.66 8.32 -16.69
N LYS A 3 0.27 8.15 -15.74
CA LYS A 3 -0.02 7.61 -14.40
C LYS A 3 -0.91 8.64 -13.66
N ARG A 4 -2.02 8.20 -13.09
CA ARG A 4 -2.84 9.05 -12.20
C ARG A 4 -2.56 8.65 -10.76
N LYS A 5 -2.37 9.65 -9.90
CA LYS A 5 -2.07 9.49 -8.48
C LYS A 5 -3.27 9.95 -7.68
N TYR A 6 -3.69 9.16 -6.70
CA TYR A 6 -4.83 9.43 -5.84
C TYR A 6 -4.36 9.34 -4.39
N PRO A 7 -4.41 10.44 -3.61
CA PRO A 7 -4.23 10.35 -2.18
C PRO A 7 -5.45 9.64 -1.57
N VAL A 8 -5.21 8.64 -0.72
CA VAL A 8 -6.25 7.88 -0.04
C VAL A 8 -5.89 7.79 1.44
N THR A 9 -6.82 8.19 2.29
CA THR A 9 -6.68 8.04 3.74
C THR A 9 -7.36 6.73 4.14
N ALA A 10 -6.61 5.84 4.81
CA ALA A 10 -7.16 4.60 5.34
C ALA A 10 -7.96 4.85 6.63
N PRO A 11 -8.80 3.89 7.07
CA PRO A 11 -9.54 3.99 8.33
C PRO A 11 -8.64 4.19 9.56
N SER A 12 -7.41 3.67 9.55
CA SER A 12 -6.40 3.93 10.60
C SER A 12 -5.93 5.38 10.69
N GLY A 13 -6.30 6.24 9.73
CA GLY A 13 -5.82 7.62 9.60
C GLY A 13 -4.50 7.76 8.85
N ARG A 14 -3.86 6.64 8.45
CA ARG A 14 -2.64 6.65 7.62
C ARG A 14 -2.94 7.14 6.20
N GLN A 15 -1.99 7.87 5.62
CA GLN A 15 -2.08 8.37 4.26
C GLN A 15 -1.32 7.46 3.28
N TYR A 16 -2.01 7.09 2.19
CA TYR A 16 -1.49 6.30 1.10
C TYR A 16 -1.59 7.07 -0.22
N GLU A 17 -0.67 6.80 -1.14
CA GLU A 17 -0.75 7.22 -2.54
C GLU A 17 -1.02 5.99 -3.40
N VAL A 18 -2.18 5.98 -4.05
CA VAL A 18 -2.52 4.96 -5.04
C VAL A 18 -2.20 5.50 -6.43
N THR A 19 -1.32 4.81 -7.14
CA THR A 19 -1.02 5.11 -8.53
C THR A 19 -1.74 4.11 -9.44
N VAL A 20 -2.58 4.62 -10.33
CA VAL A 20 -3.27 3.80 -11.32
C VAL A 20 -2.63 4.04 -12.69
N LYS A 21 -2.17 2.96 -13.30
CA LYS A 21 -1.58 2.96 -14.64
C LYS A 21 -2.38 2.03 -15.53
N ARG A 22 -2.99 2.58 -16.57
CA ARG A 22 -3.53 1.78 -17.67
C ARG A 22 -2.36 1.27 -18.52
N ASN A 23 -2.41 0.01 -18.94
CA ASN A 23 -1.49 -0.58 -19.91
C ASN A 23 -2.29 -1.30 -21.01
N TYR A 24 -1.70 -1.36 -22.20
CA TYR A 24 -2.21 -2.20 -23.27
C TYR A 24 -1.86 -3.66 -22.99
N ALA A 25 -2.86 -4.53 -23.08
CA ALA A 25 -2.67 -5.98 -23.13
C ALA A 25 -2.89 -6.48 -24.58
N VAL A 26 -2.47 -7.72 -24.84
CA VAL A 26 -2.61 -8.35 -26.16
C VAL A 26 -4.11 -8.58 -26.46
N LEU A 27 -4.52 -8.44 -27.73
CA LEU A 27 -5.91 -8.55 -28.24
C LEU A 27 -6.86 -7.37 -27.93
N GLY A 28 -6.34 -6.13 -27.83
CA GLY A 28 -7.18 -4.93 -27.68
C GLY A 28 -7.80 -4.76 -26.29
N ALA A 29 -7.47 -5.65 -25.35
CA ALA A 29 -7.81 -5.50 -23.94
C ALA A 29 -6.85 -4.53 -23.23
N TYR A 30 -7.33 -3.90 -22.17
CA TYR A 30 -6.51 -3.05 -21.31
C TYR A 30 -6.43 -3.66 -19.91
N SER A 31 -5.29 -3.48 -19.26
CA SER A 31 -5.12 -3.74 -17.84
C SER A 31 -4.95 -2.43 -17.07
N LEU A 32 -5.35 -2.44 -15.81
CA LEU A 32 -5.12 -1.39 -14.84
C LEU A 32 -4.18 -1.95 -13.77
N ASP A 33 -2.99 -1.38 -13.67
CA ASP A 33 -2.06 -1.64 -12.57
C ASP A 33 -2.34 -0.61 -11.47
N PHE A 34 -2.65 -1.09 -10.28
CA PHE A 34 -2.80 -0.30 -9.05
C PHE A 34 -1.58 -0.51 -8.18
N GLU A 35 -0.89 0.58 -7.85
CA GLU A 35 0.29 0.57 -6.99
C GLU A 35 -0.02 1.40 -5.74
N VAL A 36 -0.08 0.77 -4.58
CA VAL A 36 -0.33 1.40 -3.29
C VAL A 36 1.02 1.68 -2.61
N ALA A 37 1.27 2.94 -2.30
CA ALA A 37 2.48 3.35 -1.61
C ALA A 37 2.16 4.13 -0.34
N ARG A 38 2.96 3.94 0.71
CA ARG A 38 2.99 4.86 1.86
C ARG A 38 4.24 5.73 1.82
N PHE A 39 4.21 6.83 2.55
CA PHE A 39 5.38 7.66 2.78
C PHE A 39 5.85 7.51 4.21
N GLU A 40 7.10 7.12 4.40
CA GLU A 40 7.77 7.12 5.70
C GLU A 40 8.77 8.27 5.76
N GLU A 41 8.75 9.02 6.85
CA GLU A 41 9.81 9.97 7.14
C GLU A 41 11.00 9.24 7.76
N ARG A 42 12.11 9.15 7.02
CA ARG A 42 13.36 8.60 7.53
C ARG A 42 14.34 9.72 7.83
N LYS A 43 14.87 9.71 9.04
CA LYS A 43 15.98 10.57 9.44
C LYS A 43 17.27 9.99 8.85
N SER A 44 17.80 10.63 7.80
CA SER A 44 19.18 10.38 7.39
C SER A 44 20.11 11.39 8.06
N PHE A 45 21.40 11.07 8.11
CA PHE A 45 22.49 11.70 8.90
C PHE A 45 22.52 13.25 9.02
N ARG A 46 21.73 14.00 8.25
CA ARG A 46 21.55 15.46 8.43
C ARG A 46 20.20 16.03 7.97
N ARG A 47 19.28 15.23 7.41
CA ARG A 47 17.99 15.70 6.85
C ARG A 47 16.89 14.66 7.04
N MET A 48 15.66 15.12 7.29
CA MET A 48 14.47 14.28 7.11
C MET A 48 14.24 14.08 5.61
N LYS A 49 14.08 12.83 5.19
CA LYS A 49 13.72 12.49 3.82
C LYS A 49 12.46 11.63 3.86
N SER A 50 11.44 12.05 3.13
CA SER A 50 10.27 11.21 2.87
C SER A 50 10.68 10.11 1.87
N VAL A 51 10.49 8.85 2.27
CA VAL A 51 10.75 7.66 1.45
C VAL A 51 9.41 7.04 1.09
N ARG A 52 9.19 6.86 -0.22
CA ARG A 52 8.02 6.18 -0.75
C ARG A 52 8.25 4.67 -0.71
N ILE A 53 7.43 3.95 0.05
CA ILE A 53 7.47 2.50 0.18
C ILE A 53 6.27 1.94 -0.57
N ILE A 54 6.53 1.03 -1.51
CA ILE A 54 5.47 0.33 -2.26
C ILE A 54 5.04 -0.84 -1.39
N GLU A 55 3.79 -0.82 -0.94
CA GLU A 55 3.21 -1.87 -0.10
C GLU A 55 2.58 -2.96 -0.93
N GLU A 56 1.93 -2.59 -2.04
CA GLU A 56 1.26 -3.53 -2.89
C GLU A 56 1.18 -3.03 -4.33
N SER A 57 1.28 -3.96 -5.27
CA SER A 57 1.07 -3.71 -6.69
C SER A 57 0.20 -4.82 -7.27
N THR A 58 -1.01 -4.46 -7.67
CA THR A 58 -2.02 -5.42 -8.13
C THR A 58 -2.55 -5.02 -9.50
N ARG A 59 -2.63 -6.00 -10.40
CA ARG A 59 -3.12 -5.82 -11.77
C ARG A 59 -4.54 -6.35 -11.91
N TYR A 60 -5.40 -5.53 -12.48
CA TYR A 60 -6.76 -5.89 -12.85
C TYR A 60 -6.96 -5.77 -14.36
N TRP A 61 -7.85 -6.57 -14.92
CA TRP A 61 -8.39 -6.31 -16.25
C TRP A 61 -9.32 -5.11 -16.18
N GLU A 62 -9.24 -4.17 -17.13
CA GLU A 62 -10.08 -2.95 -17.10
C GLU A 62 -11.57 -3.28 -17.03
N ARG A 63 -12.01 -4.32 -17.76
CA ARG A 63 -13.40 -4.81 -17.74
C ARG A 63 -13.90 -5.32 -16.37
N ALA A 64 -12.99 -5.68 -15.48
CA ALA A 64 -13.33 -6.17 -14.15
C ALA A 64 -13.40 -5.03 -13.10
N VAL A 65 -12.92 -3.83 -13.47
CA VAL A 65 -12.91 -2.67 -12.58
C VAL A 65 -14.10 -1.78 -12.94
N ILE A 66 -15.16 -1.87 -12.14
CA ILE A 66 -16.37 -1.05 -12.33
C ILE A 66 -16.12 0.39 -11.89
N ASP A 67 -15.48 0.57 -10.73
CA ASP A 67 -15.11 1.86 -10.18
C ASP A 67 -13.66 1.83 -9.68
N VAL A 68 -12.82 2.68 -10.27
CA VAL A 68 -11.39 2.79 -9.94
C VAL A 68 -11.17 3.33 -8.54
N VAL A 69 -12.01 4.27 -8.08
CA VAL A 69 -11.87 4.92 -6.77
C VAL A 69 -12.23 3.94 -5.67
N GLU A 70 -13.37 3.24 -5.80
CA GLU A 70 -13.77 2.21 -4.83
C GLU A 70 -12.76 1.05 -4.80
N THR A 71 -12.27 0.61 -5.96
CA THR A 71 -11.22 -0.41 -6.03
C THR A 71 -9.93 0.04 -5.31
N ALA A 72 -9.54 1.32 -5.49
CA ALA A 72 -8.38 1.88 -4.81
C ALA A 72 -8.57 1.97 -3.29
N LYS A 73 -9.74 2.39 -2.80
CA LYS A 73 -10.06 2.41 -1.37
C LYS A 73 -10.01 1.01 -0.76
N ALA A 74 -10.65 0.04 -1.40
CA ALA A 74 -10.68 -1.36 -0.95
C ALA A 74 -9.29 -2.02 -0.97
N LEU A 75 -8.39 -1.60 -1.87
CA LEU A 75 -6.98 -2.01 -1.85
C LEU A 75 -6.26 -1.41 -0.63
N VAL A 76 -6.45 -0.12 -0.38
CA VAL A 76 -5.82 0.57 0.75
C VAL A 76 -6.28 0.00 2.09
N GLU A 77 -7.57 -0.26 2.25
CA GLU A 77 -8.13 -0.88 3.47
C GLU A 77 -7.50 -2.25 3.74
N ARG A 78 -7.42 -3.13 2.73
CA ARG A 78 -6.75 -4.44 2.86
C ARG A 78 -5.28 -4.32 3.23
N VAL A 79 -4.56 -3.36 2.64
CA VAL A 79 -3.15 -3.11 2.95
C VAL A 79 -3.00 -2.62 4.39
N ASP A 80 -3.86 -1.72 4.84
CA ASP A 80 -3.85 -1.16 6.18
C ASP A 80 -4.15 -2.23 7.24
N GLU A 81 -5.19 -3.04 7.03
CA GLU A 81 -5.52 -4.18 7.90
C GLU A 81 -4.38 -5.19 8.00
N ARG A 82 -3.71 -5.50 6.89
CA ARG A 82 -2.55 -6.40 6.87
C ARG A 82 -1.40 -5.83 7.70
N LEU A 83 -1.08 -4.55 7.50
CA LEU A 83 -0.01 -3.88 8.25
C LEU A 83 -0.32 -3.82 9.76
N ASP A 84 -1.57 -3.58 10.14
CA ASP A 84 -1.99 -3.61 11.55
C ASP A 84 -1.98 -5.01 12.15
N ALA A 85 -2.30 -6.05 11.37
CA ALA A 85 -2.14 -7.43 11.80
C ALA A 85 -0.65 -7.79 12.00
N ASP A 86 0.22 -7.41 11.06
CA ASP A 86 1.66 -7.64 11.14
C ASP A 86 2.30 -6.90 12.32
N ALA A 87 1.89 -5.66 12.58
CA ALA A 87 2.34 -4.87 13.73
C ALA A 87 1.94 -5.55 15.06
N ARG A 88 0.67 -5.93 15.22
CA ARG A 88 0.19 -6.66 16.41
C ARG A 88 0.91 -8.00 16.59
N ARG A 89 1.18 -8.71 15.50
CA ARG A 89 1.95 -9.95 15.51
C ARG A 89 3.35 -9.69 16.06
N ASN A 90 4.09 -8.75 15.48
CA ASN A 90 5.45 -8.44 15.92
C ASN A 90 5.49 -8.00 17.39
N GLU A 91 4.57 -7.13 17.83
CA GLU A 91 4.46 -6.73 19.24
C GLU A 91 4.24 -7.92 20.18
N SER A 92 3.43 -8.91 19.75
CA SER A 92 3.21 -10.13 20.50
C SER A 92 4.46 -11.00 20.59
N PHE A 93 5.25 -11.11 19.52
CA PHE A 93 6.52 -11.84 19.53
C PHE A 93 7.57 -11.11 20.39
N ASP A 94 7.70 -9.79 20.27
CA ASP A 94 8.59 -8.99 21.11
C ASP A 94 8.21 -9.06 22.60
N ALA A 95 6.91 -9.18 22.91
CA ALA A 95 6.45 -9.41 24.29
C ALA A 95 6.78 -10.82 24.78
N PHE A 96 6.68 -11.82 23.91
CA PHE A 96 7.03 -13.21 24.22
C PHE A 96 8.55 -13.35 24.46
N ASP A 97 9.39 -12.80 23.60
CA ASP A 97 10.86 -12.86 23.73
C ASP A 97 11.32 -12.20 25.05
N ARG A 98 10.69 -11.08 25.43
CA ARG A 98 10.93 -10.42 26.73
C ARG A 98 10.47 -11.25 27.92
N TRP A 99 9.40 -12.03 27.77
CA TRP A 99 8.91 -12.93 28.81
C TRP A 99 9.78 -14.18 28.96
N ASP A 100 10.27 -14.74 27.85
CA ASP A 100 11.14 -15.92 27.80
C ASP A 100 12.60 -15.63 28.21
N GLY A 101 12.95 -14.36 28.41
CA GLY A 101 14.25 -13.95 28.95
C GLY A 101 15.39 -13.95 27.91
N VAL A 102 15.07 -13.97 26.62
CA VAL A 102 16.04 -13.79 25.54
C VAL A 102 16.29 -12.28 25.37
N ILE A 103 17.23 -11.73 26.14
CA ILE A 103 17.80 -10.39 25.97
C ILE A 103 19.32 -10.48 26.06
#